data_AF-A0A8H7TL87-F1
#
_entry.id   AF-A0A8H7TL87-F1
#
_cell.length_a   1.000
_cell.length_b   1.000
_cell.length_c   1.000
_cell.angle_alpha   90.00
_cell.angle_beta   90.00
_cell.angle_gamma   90.00
#
_symmetry.space_group_name_H-M   'P 1'
#
loop_
_entity.id
_entity.type
_entity.pdbx_description
1 polymer ?
#
loop_
_entity_poly.entity_id
_entity_poly.type
_entity_poly.pdbx_seq_one_letter_code
_entity_poly.pdbx_strand_id
1 'polypeptide(L)'
;MMAWETDIMKRSVAALLPDAPTGRRILNIGFGMGIVDGMFAELKPSRHHIIEAHPAVLEHVAKPDSKFGPSWEKSGPEEGAYKIHAGRWQDVVLKLLEQGEVYDAIYFDTFGEDYSELHTFFAEYLLGLLDEEGRFSFFNGLGADRRICYDVYIQVVEDHGKEAGFDISWEEIDVDMSALAEAGKGEWEGVRRRYWTLDKYKLPIFTFMG
;
A
#
# COMPACT_ATOMS: atom_id res chain seq x y z
N MET A 1 0.28 -13.33 -6.62
CA MET A 1 -0.82 -12.36 -6.46
C MET A 1 -1.96 -12.84 -7.33
N MET A 2 -3.14 -12.88 -6.76
CA MET A 2 -4.36 -13.42 -7.34
C MET A 2 -5.10 -12.33 -8.12
N ALA A 3 -5.90 -12.69 -9.14
CA ALA A 3 -6.54 -11.72 -10.02
C ALA A 3 -7.44 -10.70 -9.28
N TRP A 4 -8.09 -11.13 -8.18
CA TRP A 4 -8.98 -10.28 -7.38
C TRP A 4 -8.24 -9.14 -6.64
N GLU A 5 -6.96 -9.32 -6.30
CA GLU A 5 -6.15 -8.30 -5.63
C GLU A 5 -5.93 -7.07 -6.54
N THR A 6 -6.01 -7.25 -7.86
CA THR A 6 -5.83 -6.15 -8.83
C THR A 6 -6.97 -5.14 -8.77
N ASP A 7 -8.23 -5.57 -8.57
CA ASP A 7 -9.36 -4.64 -8.42
C ASP A 7 -9.23 -3.83 -7.12
N ILE A 8 -8.77 -4.46 -6.05
CA ILE A 8 -8.49 -3.80 -4.77
C ILE A 8 -7.41 -2.73 -4.94
N MET A 9 -6.29 -3.05 -5.60
CA MET A 9 -5.24 -2.06 -5.86
C MET A 9 -5.77 -0.89 -6.69
N LYS A 10 -6.56 -1.17 -7.73
CA LYS A 10 -7.18 -0.12 -8.56
C LYS A 10 -8.08 0.80 -7.75
N ARG A 11 -8.94 0.23 -6.89
CA ARG A 11 -9.81 1.01 -5.99
C ARG A 11 -9.02 1.77 -4.95
N SER A 12 -7.93 1.20 -4.44
CA SER A 12 -7.01 1.88 -3.52
C SER A 12 -6.41 3.13 -4.16
N VAL A 13 -5.93 3.05 -5.40
CA VAL A 13 -5.42 4.23 -6.14
C VAL A 13 -6.53 5.28 -6.33
N ALA A 14 -7.73 4.87 -6.72
CA ALA A 14 -8.86 5.80 -6.90
C ALA A 14 -9.31 6.46 -5.60
N ALA A 15 -9.27 5.72 -4.49
CA ALA A 15 -9.61 6.22 -3.17
C ALA A 15 -8.56 7.20 -2.62
N LEU A 16 -7.27 6.92 -2.87
CA LEU A 16 -6.16 7.77 -2.46
C LEU A 16 -6.06 9.05 -3.29
N LEU A 17 -6.31 8.95 -4.60
CA LEU A 17 -6.21 10.05 -5.55
C LEU A 17 -7.54 10.22 -6.31
N PRO A 18 -8.59 10.75 -5.64
CA PRO A 18 -9.86 11.01 -6.29
C PRO A 18 -9.67 11.97 -7.47
N ASP A 19 -10.45 11.78 -8.54
CA ASP A 19 -10.37 12.54 -9.80
C ASP A 19 -9.07 12.37 -10.61
N ALA A 20 -8.20 11.43 -10.22
CA ALA A 20 -6.98 11.07 -10.94
C ALA A 20 -6.08 12.27 -11.33
N PRO A 21 -5.78 13.20 -10.42
CA PRO A 21 -5.00 14.40 -10.71
C PRO A 21 -3.56 14.05 -11.07
N THR A 22 -2.99 14.80 -12.02
CA THR A 22 -1.56 14.69 -12.34
C THR A 22 -0.69 15.44 -11.34
N GLY A 23 0.57 15.04 -11.19
CA GLY A 23 1.55 15.80 -10.41
C GLY A 23 1.48 15.59 -8.90
N ARG A 24 0.80 14.54 -8.42
CA ARG A 24 0.77 14.17 -7.00
C ARG A 24 2.08 13.54 -6.53
N ARG A 25 2.39 13.69 -5.25
CA ARG A 25 3.53 13.06 -4.57
C ARG A 25 3.06 11.76 -3.93
N ILE A 26 3.68 10.66 -4.28
CA ILE A 26 3.21 9.31 -3.93
C ILE A 26 4.33 8.56 -3.21
N LEU A 27 3.98 7.91 -2.10
CA LEU A 27 4.83 6.96 -1.41
C LEU A 27 4.15 5.59 -1.37
N ASN A 28 4.79 4.59 -1.97
CA ASN A 28 4.40 3.18 -1.79
C ASN A 28 5.41 2.48 -0.86
N ILE A 29 4.91 1.70 0.10
CA ILE A 29 5.72 0.93 1.05
C ILE A 29 5.44 -0.55 0.81
N GLY A 30 6.39 -1.22 0.15
CA GLY A 30 6.23 -2.58 -0.38
C GLY A 30 5.96 -2.55 -1.89
N PHE A 31 6.98 -2.86 -2.70
CA PHE A 31 6.82 -2.89 -4.16
C PHE A 31 6.03 -4.13 -4.59
N GLY A 32 6.36 -5.28 -4.00
CA GLY A 32 5.75 -6.56 -4.36
C GLY A 32 5.96 -6.89 -5.85
N MET A 33 4.91 -6.77 -6.65
CA MET A 33 4.95 -6.98 -8.10
C MET A 33 4.81 -5.68 -8.91
N GLY A 34 4.78 -4.51 -8.27
CA GLY A 34 4.70 -3.21 -8.93
C GLY A 34 3.36 -2.91 -9.61
N ILE A 35 2.27 -3.61 -9.25
CA ILE A 35 0.94 -3.40 -9.85
C ILE A 35 0.39 -2.02 -9.44
N VAL A 36 0.33 -1.74 -8.14
CA VAL A 36 -0.16 -0.45 -7.62
C VAL A 36 0.73 0.70 -8.09
N ASP A 37 2.05 0.51 -8.09
CA ASP A 37 3.00 1.48 -8.64
C ASP A 37 2.77 1.72 -10.14
N GLY A 38 2.43 0.66 -10.88
CA GLY A 38 2.10 0.75 -12.29
C GLY A 38 0.92 1.68 -12.55
N MET A 39 -0.12 1.61 -11.71
CA MET A 39 -1.31 2.45 -11.75
C MET A 39 -1.01 3.88 -11.32
N PHE A 40 -0.23 4.07 -10.25
CA PHE A 40 0.22 5.40 -9.82
C PHE A 40 1.05 6.10 -10.90
N ALA A 41 1.97 5.38 -11.56
CA ALA A 41 2.80 5.94 -12.63
C ALA A 41 1.97 6.44 -13.83
N GLU A 42 0.81 5.83 -14.12
CA GLU A 42 -0.10 6.29 -15.18
C GLU A 42 -0.71 7.66 -14.89
N LEU A 43 -0.80 8.04 -13.60
CA LEU A 43 -1.28 9.35 -13.16
C LEU A 43 -0.21 10.45 -13.29
N LYS A 44 1.00 10.14 -13.76
CA LYS A 44 2.10 11.09 -13.96
C LYS A 44 2.39 11.91 -12.68
N PRO A 45 2.80 11.25 -11.60
CA PRO A 45 3.12 11.92 -10.35
C PRO A 45 4.27 12.91 -10.52
N SER A 46 4.32 13.93 -9.66
CA SER A 46 5.51 14.79 -9.58
C SER A 46 6.63 14.11 -8.80
N ARG A 47 6.26 13.20 -7.89
CA ARG A 47 7.16 12.39 -7.07
C ARG A 47 6.54 11.02 -6.83
N HIS A 48 7.33 9.97 -6.99
CA HIS A 48 6.90 8.58 -6.75
C HIS A 48 8.05 7.83 -6.10
N HIS A 49 7.95 7.68 -4.78
CA HIS A 49 8.90 6.93 -3.99
C HIS A 49 8.32 5.55 -3.67
N ILE A 50 9.18 4.54 -3.75
CA ILE A 50 8.83 3.16 -3.45
C ILE A 50 9.86 2.61 -2.48
N ILE A 51 9.42 2.01 -1.38
CA ILE A 51 10.30 1.35 -0.43
C ILE A 51 10.20 -0.16 -0.61
N GLU A 52 11.35 -0.83 -0.75
CA GLU A 52 11.41 -2.29 -0.91
C GLU A 52 12.65 -2.88 -0.24
N ALA A 53 12.46 -3.93 0.57
CA ALA A 53 13.51 -4.55 1.36
C ALA A 53 13.95 -5.92 0.80
N HIS A 54 13.07 -6.61 0.08
CA HIS A 54 13.28 -7.99 -0.31
C HIS A 54 14.31 -8.10 -1.47
N PRO A 55 15.45 -8.77 -1.27
CA PRO A 55 16.52 -8.82 -2.26
C PRO A 55 16.08 -9.32 -3.64
N ALA A 56 15.23 -10.36 -3.68
CA ALA A 56 14.74 -10.90 -4.95
C ALA A 56 13.85 -9.91 -5.74
N VAL A 57 13.13 -9.03 -5.03
CA VAL A 57 12.29 -7.99 -5.67
C VAL A 57 13.20 -6.88 -6.19
N LEU A 58 14.19 -6.47 -5.39
CA LEU A 58 15.21 -5.50 -5.80
C LEU A 58 16.01 -5.99 -7.02
N GLU A 59 16.39 -7.26 -7.05
CA GLU A 59 17.02 -7.89 -8.21
C GLU A 59 16.11 -7.90 -9.43
N HIS A 60 14.81 -8.12 -9.25
CA HIS A 60 13.83 -8.08 -10.34
C HIS A 60 13.67 -6.68 -10.92
N VAL A 61 13.50 -5.65 -10.10
CA VAL A 61 13.38 -4.25 -10.57
C VAL A 61 14.68 -3.70 -11.16
N ALA A 62 15.83 -4.28 -10.83
CA ALA A 62 17.10 -3.91 -11.45
C ALA A 62 17.26 -4.46 -12.89
N LYS A 63 16.39 -5.37 -13.34
CA LYS A 63 16.49 -5.95 -14.68
C LYS A 63 16.08 -4.95 -15.77
N PRO A 64 16.71 -4.97 -16.96
CA PRO A 64 16.40 -4.03 -18.05
C PRO A 64 14.96 -4.08 -18.59
N ASP A 65 14.26 -5.21 -18.41
CA ASP A 65 12.89 -5.42 -18.85
C ASP A 65 11.83 -4.99 -17.81
N SER A 66 12.25 -4.58 -16.61
CA SER A 66 11.34 -4.05 -15.61
C SER A 66 10.84 -2.65 -16.00
N LYS A 67 9.55 -2.38 -15.74
CA LYS A 67 8.94 -1.05 -15.89
C LYS A 67 9.53 -0.05 -14.88
N PHE A 68 10.02 -0.55 -13.76
CA PHE A 68 10.63 0.22 -12.68
C PHE A 68 12.13 -0.06 -12.60
N GLY A 69 12.88 0.76 -11.86
CA GLY A 69 14.34 0.64 -11.73
C GLY A 69 15.10 1.82 -12.33
N PRO A 70 16.41 1.68 -12.65
CA PRO A 70 17.28 2.82 -12.92
C PRO A 70 16.85 3.73 -14.08
N SER A 71 16.26 3.16 -15.14
CA SER A 71 15.75 3.95 -16.27
C SER A 71 14.50 4.75 -15.89
N TRP A 72 13.63 4.16 -15.07
CA TRP A 72 12.45 4.83 -14.53
C TRP A 72 12.83 5.92 -13.53
N GLU A 73 13.76 5.67 -12.61
CA GLU A 73 14.26 6.68 -11.67
C GLU A 73 14.80 7.93 -12.39
N LYS A 74 15.53 7.73 -13.50
CA LYS A 74 16.05 8.81 -14.36
C LYS A 74 14.98 9.54 -15.18
N SER A 75 13.79 8.96 -15.31
CA SER A 75 12.68 9.55 -16.07
C SER A 75 11.83 10.52 -15.24
N GLY A 76 12.12 10.63 -13.93
CA GLY A 76 11.45 11.59 -13.05
C GLY A 76 11.63 13.05 -13.51
N PRO A 77 10.69 13.94 -13.16
CA PRO A 77 10.76 15.35 -13.56
C PRO A 77 11.96 16.10 -12.98
N GLU A 78 12.54 15.61 -11.89
CA GLU A 78 13.77 16.11 -11.27
C GLU A 78 14.55 14.95 -10.61
N GLU A 79 15.80 15.21 -10.23
CA GLU A 79 16.64 14.22 -9.57
C GLU A 79 16.01 13.75 -8.26
N GLY A 80 15.87 12.43 -8.11
CA GLY A 80 15.27 11.82 -6.93
C GLY A 80 13.75 11.84 -6.88
N ALA A 81 13.05 12.50 -7.82
CA ALA A 81 11.58 12.50 -7.86
C ALA A 81 11.00 11.09 -7.98
N TYR A 82 11.61 10.24 -8.79
CA TYR A 82 11.25 8.82 -8.89
C TYR A 82 12.37 8.00 -8.25
N LYS A 83 12.03 7.21 -7.24
CA LYS A 83 13.05 6.49 -6.47
C LYS A 83 12.54 5.18 -5.89
N ILE A 84 13.33 4.13 -6.06
CA ILE A 84 13.22 2.90 -5.27
C ILE A 84 14.25 2.98 -4.14
N HIS A 85 13.77 3.09 -2.92
CA HIS A 85 14.57 3.03 -1.72
C HIS A 85 14.74 1.57 -1.30
N ALA A 86 15.92 1.02 -1.58
CA ALA A 86 16.30 -0.31 -1.12
C ALA A 86 16.53 -0.31 0.39
N GLY A 87 15.77 -1.10 1.12
CA GLY A 87 15.92 -1.26 2.57
C GLY A 87 14.59 -1.47 3.28
N ARG A 88 14.70 -1.72 4.58
CA ARG A 88 13.57 -1.79 5.48
C ARG A 88 12.85 -0.44 5.57
N TRP A 89 11.53 -0.47 5.59
CA TRP A 89 10.74 0.76 5.65
C TRP A 89 11.05 1.57 6.91
N GLN A 90 11.29 0.90 8.05
CA GLN A 90 11.63 1.53 9.32
C GLN A 90 12.87 2.44 9.21
N ASP A 91 13.86 2.05 8.41
CA ASP A 91 15.08 2.84 8.21
C ASP A 91 14.91 3.94 7.15
N VAL A 92 14.08 3.68 6.14
CA VAL A 92 13.90 4.59 5.01
C VAL A 92 12.96 5.74 5.38
N VAL A 93 11.86 5.48 6.08
CA VAL A 93 10.89 6.53 6.47
C VAL A 93 11.53 7.61 7.33
N LEU A 94 12.48 7.25 8.19
CA LEU A 94 13.25 8.21 8.99
C LEU A 94 14.05 9.18 8.10
N LYS A 95 14.66 8.67 7.03
CA LYS A 95 15.40 9.51 6.08
C LYS A 95 14.47 10.42 5.28
N LEU A 96 13.30 9.93 4.89
CA LEU A 96 12.28 10.73 4.20
C LEU A 96 11.78 11.87 5.10
N LEU A 97 11.55 11.60 6.39
CA LEU A 97 11.22 12.62 7.39
C LEU A 97 12.35 13.65 7.56
N GLU A 98 13.60 13.21 7.70
CA GLU A 98 14.77 14.10 7.79
C GLU A 98 14.94 14.99 6.54
N GLN A 99 14.52 14.50 5.38
CA GLN A 99 14.53 15.23 4.11
C GLN A 99 13.34 16.19 3.95
N GLY A 100 12.34 16.12 4.83
CA GLY A 100 11.11 16.92 4.73
C GLY A 100 10.19 16.47 3.59
N GLU A 101 10.25 15.21 3.20
CA GLU A 101 9.36 14.64 2.19
C GLU A 101 7.93 14.54 2.71
N VAL A 102 6.97 14.97 1.89
CA VAL A 102 5.54 14.96 2.19
C VAL A 102 4.78 14.46 0.97
N TYR A 103 3.77 13.63 1.18
CA TYR A 103 3.07 12.89 0.13
C TYR A 103 1.56 13.16 0.15
N ASP A 104 0.99 13.31 -1.04
CA ASP A 104 -0.45 13.42 -1.25
C ASP A 104 -1.14 12.04 -1.12
N ALA A 105 -0.42 10.97 -1.42
CA ALA A 105 -0.92 9.60 -1.30
C ALA A 105 0.15 8.67 -0.74
N ILE A 106 -0.23 7.90 0.29
CA ILE A 106 0.62 6.87 0.88
C ILE A 106 -0.12 5.53 0.84
N TYR A 107 0.53 4.51 0.29
CA TYR A 107 0.01 3.14 0.26
C TYR A 107 0.99 2.19 0.96
N PHE A 108 0.48 1.36 1.87
CA PHE A 108 1.29 0.40 2.63
C PHE A 108 0.82 -1.03 2.34
N ASP A 109 1.68 -1.82 1.70
CA ASP A 109 1.40 -3.20 1.31
C ASP A 109 2.68 -4.05 1.41
N THR A 110 3.16 -4.17 2.64
CA THR A 110 4.32 -5.02 2.97
C THR A 110 3.87 -6.45 3.24
N PHE A 111 4.68 -7.43 2.84
CA PHE A 111 4.40 -8.83 3.16
C PHE A 111 5.05 -9.27 4.48
N GLY A 112 4.27 -9.88 5.37
CA GLY A 112 4.78 -10.57 6.55
C GLY A 112 5.03 -9.68 7.78
N GLU A 113 4.71 -8.39 7.69
CA GLU A 113 4.69 -7.51 8.86
C GLU A 113 3.50 -7.83 9.77
N ASP A 114 3.68 -7.62 11.07
CA ASP A 114 2.59 -7.72 12.02
C ASP A 114 1.78 -6.42 12.08
N TYR A 115 0.62 -6.48 12.74
CA TYR A 115 -0.21 -5.29 12.92
C TYR A 115 0.51 -4.19 13.73
N SER A 116 1.40 -4.54 14.67
CA SER A 116 2.08 -3.52 15.47
C SER A 116 3.06 -2.68 14.65
N GLU A 117 3.65 -3.23 13.59
CA GLU A 117 4.48 -2.48 12.64
C GLU A 117 3.63 -1.50 11.82
N LEU A 118 2.46 -1.93 11.32
CA LEU A 118 1.51 -1.04 10.65
C LEU A 118 1.00 0.06 11.60
N HIS A 119 0.67 -0.30 12.83
CA HIS A 119 0.25 0.65 13.86
C HIS A 119 1.36 1.68 14.15
N THR A 120 2.59 1.22 14.36
CA THR A 120 3.75 2.11 14.53
C THR A 120 3.89 3.05 13.35
N PHE A 121 3.68 2.56 12.12
CA PHE A 121 3.74 3.41 10.93
C PHE A 121 2.75 4.59 10.99
N PHE A 122 1.46 4.30 11.17
CA PHE A 122 0.46 5.36 11.14
C PHE A 122 0.41 6.21 12.42
N ALA A 123 0.85 5.68 13.57
CA ALA A 123 0.89 6.42 14.82
C ALA A 123 2.10 7.37 14.92
N GLU A 124 3.27 6.95 14.43
CA GLU A 124 4.53 7.67 14.69
C GLU A 124 5.07 8.43 13.47
N TYR A 125 4.86 7.92 12.25
CA TYR A 125 5.52 8.46 11.05
C TYR A 125 4.57 9.13 10.09
N LEU A 126 3.33 8.64 9.98
CA LEU A 126 2.38 9.12 8.97
C LEU A 126 2.08 10.62 9.12
N LEU A 127 2.00 11.14 10.36
CA LEU A 127 1.78 12.56 10.64
C LEU A 127 2.79 13.48 9.94
N GLY A 128 4.07 13.07 9.88
CA GLY A 128 5.14 13.86 9.28
C GLY A 128 5.32 13.64 7.79
N LEU A 129 4.72 12.59 7.23
CA LEU A 129 4.86 12.19 5.82
C LEU A 129 3.62 12.52 4.98
N LEU A 130 2.44 12.64 5.59
CA LEU A 130 1.20 12.87 4.88
C LEU A 130 0.91 14.37 4.74
N ASP A 131 0.55 14.79 3.53
CA ASP A 131 0.06 16.15 3.28
C ASP A 131 -1.28 16.38 4.00
N GLU A 132 -1.61 17.62 4.35
CA GLU A 132 -2.85 17.96 5.08
C GLU A 132 -4.12 17.52 4.32
N GLU A 133 -4.11 17.58 2.98
CA GLU A 133 -5.19 17.07 2.13
C GLU A 133 -4.93 15.64 1.62
N GLY A 134 -3.83 15.03 2.07
CA GLY A 134 -3.37 13.72 1.65
C GLY A 134 -4.23 12.58 2.20
N ARG A 135 -4.09 11.42 1.57
CA ARG A 135 -4.77 10.18 1.99
C ARG A 135 -3.79 9.05 2.20
N PHE A 136 -4.08 8.22 3.19
CA PHE A 136 -3.34 7.00 3.47
C PHE A 136 -4.25 5.77 3.41
N SER A 137 -3.72 4.66 2.90
CA SER A 137 -4.38 3.37 2.86
C SER A 137 -3.36 2.24 2.93
N PHE A 138 -3.82 1.04 3.24
CA PHE A 138 -3.01 -0.16 3.29
C PHE A 138 -3.80 -1.37 2.78
N PHE A 139 -3.09 -2.42 2.37
CA PHE A 139 -3.74 -3.69 2.05
C PHE A 139 -4.27 -4.35 3.33
N ASN A 140 -5.59 -4.35 3.51
CA ASN A 140 -6.23 -4.86 4.72
C ASN A 140 -6.50 -6.37 4.64
N GLY A 141 -5.44 -7.16 4.88
CA GLY A 141 -5.50 -8.62 5.07
C GLY A 141 -5.69 -9.08 6.52
N LEU A 142 -5.92 -8.17 7.47
CA LEU A 142 -5.81 -8.42 8.90
C LEU A 142 -6.87 -9.41 9.41
N GLY A 143 -6.47 -10.64 9.72
CA GLY A 143 -7.41 -11.68 10.18
C GLY A 143 -8.43 -12.11 9.12
N ALA A 144 -8.12 -11.93 7.84
CA ALA A 144 -9.04 -12.20 6.73
C ALA A 144 -9.31 -13.69 6.46
N ASP A 145 -8.70 -14.61 7.23
CA ASP A 145 -9.05 -16.02 7.25
C ASP A 145 -10.30 -16.31 8.10
N ARG A 146 -10.79 -15.32 8.87
CA ARG A 146 -11.95 -15.43 9.77
C ARG A 146 -12.70 -14.12 9.90
N ARG A 147 -14.00 -14.12 9.57
CA ARG A 147 -14.85 -12.92 9.61
C ARG A 147 -14.78 -12.16 10.94
N ILE A 148 -14.86 -12.89 12.06
CA ILE A 148 -14.81 -12.29 13.41
C ILE A 148 -13.47 -11.57 13.65
N CYS A 149 -12.34 -12.18 13.25
CA CYS A 149 -11.03 -11.56 13.43
C CYS A 149 -10.88 -10.31 12.56
N TYR A 150 -11.37 -10.38 11.32
CA TYR A 150 -11.39 -9.24 10.39
C TYR A 150 -12.21 -8.06 10.94
N ASP A 151 -13.44 -8.32 11.41
CA ASP A 151 -14.31 -7.30 11.98
C ASP A 151 -13.71 -6.68 13.26
N VAL A 152 -12.99 -7.47 14.08
CA VAL A 152 -12.26 -6.96 15.25
C VAL A 152 -11.10 -6.06 14.83
N TYR A 153 -10.29 -6.45 13.84
CA TYR A 153 -9.18 -5.62 13.38
C TYR A 153 -9.65 -4.29 12.77
N ILE A 154 -10.81 -4.26 12.12
CA ILE A 154 -11.42 -3.01 11.65
C ILE A 154 -11.64 -2.04 12.82
N GLN A 155 -12.24 -2.51 13.92
CA GLN A 155 -12.46 -1.67 15.11
C GLN A 155 -11.14 -1.23 15.75
N VAL A 156 -10.17 -2.14 15.87
CA VAL A 156 -8.84 -1.81 16.43
C VAL A 156 -8.14 -0.75 15.58
N VAL A 157 -8.22 -0.85 14.26
CA VAL A 157 -7.66 0.15 13.33
C VAL A 157 -8.38 1.50 13.47
N GLU A 158 -9.71 1.51 13.58
CA GLU A 158 -10.49 2.72 13.82
C GLU A 158 -10.11 3.43 15.12
N ASP A 159 -9.94 2.68 16.20
CA ASP A 159 -9.60 3.24 17.51
C ASP A 159 -8.18 3.81 17.52
N HIS A 160 -7.18 3.03 17.07
CA HIS A 160 -5.79 3.50 17.00
C HIS A 160 -5.61 4.64 15.99
N GLY A 161 -6.34 4.63 14.86
CA GLY A 161 -6.31 5.73 13.89
C GLY A 161 -6.76 7.06 14.51
N LYS A 162 -7.86 7.04 15.27
CA LYS A 162 -8.35 8.22 16.01
C LYS A 162 -7.37 8.68 17.07
N GLU A 163 -6.76 7.74 17.81
CA GLU A 163 -5.71 8.06 18.79
C GLU A 163 -4.49 8.74 18.13
N ALA A 164 -4.18 8.37 16.89
CA ALA A 164 -3.13 8.96 16.07
C ALA A 164 -3.55 10.26 15.34
N GLY A 165 -4.79 10.74 15.47
CA GLY A 165 -5.26 11.98 14.85
C GLY A 165 -5.85 11.82 13.44
N PHE A 166 -6.30 10.62 13.07
CA PHE A 166 -6.90 10.33 11.78
C PHE A 166 -8.35 9.87 11.87
N ASP A 167 -9.17 10.35 10.95
CA ASP A 167 -10.47 9.75 10.64
C ASP A 167 -10.27 8.62 9.62
N ILE A 168 -11.03 7.54 9.78
CA ILE A 168 -11.00 6.39 8.86
C ILE A 168 -12.39 6.20 8.27
N SER A 169 -12.45 6.19 6.95
CA SER A 169 -13.61 5.71 6.20
C SER A 169 -13.30 4.36 5.54
N TRP A 170 -14.34 3.56 5.31
CA TRP A 170 -14.20 2.22 4.74
C TRP A 170 -15.02 2.08 3.48
N GLU A 171 -14.35 1.77 2.36
CA GLU A 171 -15.04 1.31 1.15
C GLU A 171 -15.17 -0.22 1.21
N GLU A 172 -16.36 -0.73 0.89
CA GLU A 172 -16.61 -2.17 0.79
C GLU A 172 -16.48 -2.63 -0.67
N ILE A 173 -15.69 -3.68 -0.88
CA ILE A 173 -15.42 -4.25 -2.19
C ILE A 173 -15.84 -5.72 -2.19
N ASP A 174 -16.66 -6.13 -3.16
CA ASP A 174 -17.02 -7.53 -3.36
C ASP A 174 -15.81 -8.32 -3.87
N VAL A 175 -15.48 -9.41 -3.17
CA VAL A 175 -14.43 -10.34 -3.58
C VAL A 175 -15.09 -11.55 -4.22
N ASP A 176 -14.72 -11.84 -5.48
CA ASP A 176 -15.21 -13.03 -6.17
C ASP A 176 -14.60 -14.29 -5.54
N MET A 177 -15.40 -14.98 -4.73
CA MET A 177 -15.00 -16.20 -4.03
C MET A 177 -15.01 -17.45 -4.92
N SER A 178 -15.44 -17.36 -6.18
CA SER A 178 -15.57 -18.52 -7.07
C SER A 178 -14.24 -19.26 -7.27
N ALA A 179 -13.12 -18.52 -7.35
CA ALA A 179 -11.77 -19.08 -7.47
C ALA A 179 -11.07 -19.32 -6.11
N LEU A 180 -11.71 -18.95 -5.00
CA LEU A 180 -11.16 -19.01 -3.63
C LEU A 180 -11.87 -20.02 -2.71
N ALA A 181 -12.92 -20.68 -3.22
CA ALA A 181 -13.81 -21.55 -2.45
C ALA A 181 -13.11 -22.75 -1.80
N GLU A 182 -12.19 -23.41 -2.51
CA GLU A 182 -11.55 -24.64 -2.08
C GLU A 182 -10.05 -24.47 -1.85
N ALA A 183 -9.55 -24.88 -0.69
CA ALA A 183 -8.12 -24.85 -0.39
C ALA A 183 -7.34 -25.79 -1.34
N GLY A 184 -6.21 -25.32 -1.86
CA GLY A 184 -5.35 -26.08 -2.77
C GLY A 184 -5.85 -26.22 -4.20
N LYS A 185 -6.91 -25.49 -4.60
CA LYS A 185 -7.40 -25.39 -5.97
C LYS A 185 -7.55 -23.93 -6.39
N GLY A 186 -7.58 -23.67 -7.70
CA GLY A 186 -7.71 -22.32 -8.24
C GLY A 186 -6.56 -21.44 -7.77
N GLU A 187 -6.87 -20.28 -7.21
CA GLU A 187 -5.87 -19.32 -6.72
C GLU A 187 -5.06 -19.85 -5.52
N TRP A 188 -5.51 -20.91 -4.85
CA TRP A 188 -4.81 -21.53 -3.72
C TRP A 188 -3.82 -22.64 -4.12
N GLU A 189 -3.69 -22.95 -5.41
CA GLU A 189 -2.75 -23.98 -5.87
C GLU A 189 -1.30 -23.57 -5.54
N GLY A 190 -0.60 -24.39 -4.75
CA GLY A 190 0.75 -24.09 -4.25
C GLY A 190 0.81 -23.22 -2.99
N VAL A 191 -0.33 -22.73 -2.47
CA VAL A 191 -0.40 -21.93 -1.25
C VAL A 191 -0.61 -22.82 -0.03
N ARG A 192 0.32 -22.78 0.94
CA ARG A 192 0.31 -23.68 2.11
C ARG A 192 -0.88 -23.46 3.06
N ARG A 193 -1.33 -22.21 3.21
CA ARG A 193 -2.50 -21.83 4.02
C ARG A 193 -3.21 -20.65 3.36
N ARG A 194 -4.55 -20.71 3.31
CA ARG A 194 -5.35 -19.60 2.82
C ARG A 194 -5.19 -18.41 3.75
N TYR A 195 -4.84 -17.25 3.21
CA TYR A 195 -4.77 -16.00 3.96
C TYR A 195 -6.06 -15.17 3.83
N TRP A 196 -6.99 -15.59 2.97
CA TRP A 196 -8.24 -14.88 2.71
C TRP A 196 -9.41 -15.86 2.56
N THR A 197 -10.55 -15.58 3.18
CA THR A 197 -11.78 -16.39 3.03
C THR A 197 -13.07 -15.56 3.02
N LEU A 198 -12.98 -14.23 2.84
CA LEU A 198 -14.13 -13.32 2.97
C LEU A 198 -14.64 -12.87 1.61
N ASP A 199 -15.95 -12.77 1.47
CA ASP A 199 -16.62 -12.25 0.28
C ASP A 199 -16.61 -10.71 0.19
N LYS A 200 -16.15 -10.03 1.24
CA LYS A 200 -16.07 -8.58 1.34
C LYS A 200 -14.68 -8.15 1.80
N TYR A 201 -14.06 -7.27 1.04
CA TYR A 201 -12.86 -6.53 1.44
C TYR A 201 -13.26 -5.14 1.95
N LYS A 202 -12.60 -4.69 3.02
CA LYS A 202 -12.78 -3.37 3.63
C LYS A 202 -11.52 -2.56 3.39
N LEU A 203 -11.61 -1.60 2.47
CA LEU A 203 -10.55 -0.67 2.10
C LEU A 203 -10.53 0.49 3.09
N PRO A 204 -9.50 0.63 3.95
CA PRO A 204 -9.37 1.76 4.84
C PRO A 204 -8.87 3.00 4.10
N ILE A 205 -9.44 4.15 4.40
CA ILE A 205 -9.00 5.44 3.89
C ILE A 205 -8.85 6.38 5.07
N PHE A 206 -7.60 6.71 5.37
CA PHE A 206 -7.21 7.62 6.44
C PHE A 206 -7.12 9.04 5.88
N THR A 207 -7.69 9.98 6.63
CA THR A 207 -7.55 11.42 6.43
C THR A 207 -7.28 12.07 7.79
N PHE A 208 -6.63 13.24 7.80
CA PHE A 208 -6.52 14.02 9.04
C PHE A 208 -7.92 14.29 9.62
N MET A 209 -8.03 14.21 10.96
CA MET A 209 -9.28 14.54 11.65
C MET A 209 -9.67 16.00 11.39
N GLY A 210 -10.95 16.21 11.07
CA GLY A 210 -11.56 17.53 10.85
C GLY A 210 -12.32 18.09 12.05
#